data_AF-A0AAN7EIC6-F1
#
_entry.id   AF-A0AAN7EIC6-F1
#
_cell.length_a   1.000
_cell.length_b   1.000
_cell.length_c   1.000
_cell.angle_alpha   90.00
_cell.angle_beta   90.00
_cell.angle_gamma   90.00
#
_symmetry.space_group_name_H-M   'P 1'
#
loop_
_entity.id
_entity.type
_entity.pdbx_description
1 polymer ?
#
loop_
_entity_poly.entity_id
_entity_poly.type
_entity_poly.pdbx_seq_one_letter_code
_entity_poly.pdbx_strand_id
1 'polypeptide(L)'
;MASIKEEEEDDEASTPSSPTTLYKDPDDGRQRFLLELEFVQCLANPTYIHYLAQNRYFEDEAFIGYLKYLQYWQQPEYLKFIM
;
A
#
# COMPACT_ATOMS: atom_id res chain seq x y z
N MET A 1 38.87 9.81 35.88
CA MET A 1 37.70 8.91 35.92
C MET A 1 36.49 9.78 35.64
N ALA A 2 36.01 9.74 34.40
CA ALA A 2 34.85 8.93 33.95
C ALA A 2 33.55 9.73 34.22
N SER A 3 32.93 10.30 33.18
CA SER A 3 31.72 9.74 32.50
C SER A 3 30.45 10.09 33.28
N ILE A 4 29.30 10.56 32.75
CA ILE A 4 28.58 10.51 31.46
C ILE A 4 27.38 11.50 31.70
N LYS A 5 27.08 12.51 30.85
CA LYS A 5 26.04 12.55 29.76
C LYS A 5 24.73 11.82 30.13
N GLU A 6 23.50 12.23 29.88
CA GLU A 6 22.80 13.13 28.96
C GLU A 6 21.42 13.38 29.61
N GLU A 7 20.94 14.62 29.56
CA GLU A 7 19.51 14.93 29.60
C GLU A 7 18.94 14.70 28.19
N GLU A 8 17.80 14.04 28.06
CA GLU A 8 16.63 14.55 27.32
C GLU A 8 15.45 13.59 27.43
N GLU A 9 14.27 14.19 27.60
CA GLU A 9 12.94 13.58 27.60
C GLU A 9 12.68 12.69 26.38
N ASP A 10 12.14 11.49 26.60
CA ASP A 10 11.47 10.70 25.56
C ASP A 10 9.97 10.68 25.91
N ASP A 11 9.24 11.56 25.24
CA ASP A 11 7.79 11.76 25.31
C ASP A 11 7.10 10.87 24.26
N GLU A 12 6.02 10.23 24.70
CA GLU A 12 4.86 9.78 23.92
C GLU A 12 4.99 8.63 22.89
N ALA A 13 4.15 7.61 23.17
CA ALA A 13 3.44 6.77 22.19
C ALA A 13 4.24 5.73 21.38
N SER A 14 4.58 4.64 22.06
CA SER A 14 4.82 3.34 21.39
C SER A 14 3.53 2.83 20.71
N THR A 15 3.32 3.20 19.45
CA THR A 15 2.48 2.42 18.53
C THR A 15 3.29 1.23 18.01
N PRO A 16 2.76 -0.01 18.01
CA PRO A 16 3.52 -1.16 17.56
C PRO A 16 3.67 -1.12 16.05
N SER A 17 4.93 -0.96 15.65
CA SER A 17 5.52 -1.12 14.32
C SER A 17 4.83 -2.17 13.43
N SER A 18 4.18 -1.72 12.36
CA SER A 18 4.05 -2.53 11.15
C SER A 18 5.46 -2.80 10.61
N PRO A 19 5.75 -4.02 10.11
CA PRO A 19 7.08 -4.33 9.61
C PRO A 19 7.30 -3.51 8.34
N THR A 20 8.12 -2.48 8.44
CA THR A 20 8.66 -1.74 7.30
C THR A 20 9.58 -2.69 6.55
N THR A 21 8.99 -3.61 5.78
CA THR A 21 9.68 -4.25 4.66
C THR A 21 9.97 -3.13 3.67
N LEU A 22 11.13 -2.51 3.90
CA LEU A 22 11.74 -1.49 3.07
C LEU A 22 12.19 -2.19 1.78
N TYR A 23 11.21 -2.59 0.97
CA TYR A 23 11.44 -2.88 -0.44
C TYR A 23 11.98 -1.58 -1.03
N LYS A 24 13.31 -1.53 -1.11
CA LYS A 24 14.07 -0.50 -1.80
C LYS A 24 13.75 -0.69 -3.28
N ASP A 25 12.65 -0.10 -3.71
CA ASP A 25 12.27 -0.09 -5.11
C ASP A 25 13.44 0.54 -5.89
N PRO A 26 14.08 -0.18 -6.80
CA PRO A 26 15.20 0.36 -7.58
C PRO A 26 14.78 1.54 -8.48
N ASP A 27 13.48 1.73 -8.66
CA ASP A 27 12.83 2.71 -9.55
C ASP A 27 11.93 3.73 -8.80
N ASP A 28 12.24 4.06 -7.54
CA ASP A 28 11.53 5.11 -6.75
C ASP A 28 10.01 4.90 -6.63
N GLY A 29 9.53 3.65 -6.68
CA GLY A 29 8.11 3.31 -6.61
C GLY A 29 7.33 3.49 -7.92
N ARG A 30 8.00 3.85 -9.02
CA ARG A 30 7.39 3.91 -10.35
C ARG A 30 6.87 2.54 -10.81
N GLN A 31 7.63 1.48 -10.52
CA GLN A 31 7.23 0.11 -10.83
C GLN A 31 5.91 -0.25 -10.12
N ARG A 32 5.79 0.09 -8.83
CA ARG A 32 4.57 -0.12 -8.04
C ARG A 32 3.40 0.65 -8.62
N PHE A 33 3.59 1.92 -8.94
CA PHE A 33 2.55 2.74 -9.57
C PHE A 33 2.01 2.12 -10.87
N LEU A 34 2.90 1.62 -11.74
CA LEU A 34 2.50 0.96 -12.97
C LEU A 34 1.75 -0.35 -12.72
N LEU A 35 2.22 -1.17 -11.78
CA LEU A 35 1.53 -2.42 -11.41
C LEU A 35 0.15 -2.15 -10.80
N GLU A 36 0.04 -1.16 -9.93
CA GLU A 36 -1.22 -0.73 -9.33
C GLU A 36 -2.18 -0.21 -10.41
N LEU A 37 -1.67 0.56 -11.37
CA LEU A 37 -2.45 1.05 -12.51
C LEU A 37 -2.99 -0.09 -13.37
N GLU A 38 -2.12 -1.01 -13.79
CA GLU A 38 -2.51 -2.20 -14.57
C GLU A 38 -3.54 -3.04 -13.81
N PHE A 39 -3.35 -3.20 -12.51
CA PHE A 39 -4.29 -3.93 -11.65
C PHE A 39 -5.67 -3.23 -11.59
N VAL A 40 -5.70 -1.91 -11.36
CA VAL A 40 -6.96 -1.14 -11.34
C VAL A 40 -7.68 -1.20 -12.68
N GLN A 41 -6.95 -1.13 -13.80
CA GLN A 41 -7.53 -1.31 -15.13
C GLN A 41 -8.11 -2.72 -15.31
N CYS A 42 -7.45 -3.75 -14.77
CA CYS A 42 -7.95 -5.11 -14.80
C CYS A 42 -9.24 -5.29 -13.99
N LEU A 43 -9.50 -4.47 -12.96
CA LEU A 43 -10.78 -4.47 -12.23
C LEU A 43 -11.97 -4.01 -13.10
N ALA A 44 -11.72 -3.30 -14.20
CA ALA A 44 -12.77 -2.96 -15.17
C ALA A 44 -13.21 -4.17 -16.03
N ASN A 45 -12.45 -5.27 -16.04
CA ASN A 45 -12.78 -6.47 -16.79
C ASN A 45 -13.66 -7.43 -15.93
N PRO A 46 -14.93 -7.65 -16.31
CA PRO A 46 -15.84 -8.49 -15.52
C PRO A 46 -15.38 -9.95 -15.41
N THR A 47 -14.64 -10.47 -16.39
CA THR A 47 -14.08 -11.82 -16.34
C THR A 47 -13.00 -11.93 -15.26
N TYR A 48 -12.19 -10.88 -15.08
CA TYR A 48 -11.15 -10.85 -14.05
C TYR A 48 -11.78 -10.76 -12.66
N ILE A 49 -12.81 -9.93 -12.49
CA ILE A 49 -13.58 -9.87 -11.24
C ILE A 49 -14.21 -11.23 -10.90
N HIS A 50 -14.75 -11.93 -11.90
CA HIS A 50 -15.29 -13.28 -11.69
C HIS A 50 -14.21 -14.26 -11.21
N TYR A 51 -13.03 -14.24 -11.85
CA TYR A 51 -11.88 -15.04 -11.40
C TYR A 51 -11.48 -14.72 -9.96
N LEU A 52 -11.43 -13.44 -9.58
CA LEU A 52 -11.11 -13.03 -8.20
C LEU A 52 -12.14 -13.58 -7.21
N ALA A 53 -13.43 -13.56 -7.57
CA ALA A 53 -14.50 -14.11 -6.74
C ALA A 53 -14.39 -15.62 -6.59
N GLN A 54 -14.14 -16.35 -7.68
CA GLN A 54 -14.01 -17.81 -7.66
C GLN A 54 -12.84 -18.29 -6.80
N ASN A 55 -11.75 -17.54 -6.78
CA ASN A 55 -10.57 -17.83 -5.97
C ASN A 55 -10.66 -17.30 -4.53
N ARG A 56 -11.82 -16.77 -4.11
CA ARG A 56 -12.09 -16.27 -2.74
C ARG A 56 -11.20 -15.12 -2.29
N TYR A 57 -10.68 -14.31 -3.21
CA TYR A 57 -9.90 -13.12 -2.84
C TYR A 57 -10.75 -12.09 -2.07
N PHE A 58 -12.06 -12.03 -2.31
CA PHE A 58 -12.96 -11.14 -1.57
C PHE A 58 -13.29 -11.64 -0.15
N GLU A 59 -12.85 -12.84 0.25
CA GLU A 59 -12.97 -13.32 1.63
C GLU A 59 -11.73 -12.95 2.47
N ASP A 60 -10.62 -12.58 1.83
CA ASP A 60 -9.39 -12.17 2.50
C ASP A 60 -9.44 -10.68 2.88
N GLU A 61 -9.38 -10.40 4.18
CA GLU A 61 -9.36 -9.03 4.70
C GLU A 61 -8.15 -8.22 4.21
N ALA A 62 -7.01 -8.88 3.96
CA ALA A 62 -5.83 -8.20 3.44
C ALA A 62 -6.08 -7.67 2.02
N PHE A 63 -6.74 -8.48 1.18
CA PHE A 63 -7.11 -8.08 -0.18
C PHE A 63 -8.15 -6.96 -0.16
N ILE A 64 -9.16 -7.04 0.71
CA ILE A 64 -10.13 -5.95 0.90
C ILE A 64 -9.41 -4.65 1.35
N GLY A 65 -8.44 -4.76 2.25
CA GLY A 65 -7.60 -3.63 2.67
C GLY A 65 -6.84 -3.01 1.50
N TYR A 66 -6.31 -3.84 0.60
CA TYR A 66 -5.63 -3.38 -0.60
C TYR A 66 -6.58 -2.68 -1.60
N LEU A 67 -7.80 -3.18 -1.78
CA LEU A 67 -8.83 -2.50 -2.59
C LEU A 67 -9.20 -1.13 -2.00
N LYS A 68 -9.25 -0.99 -0.67
CA LYS A 68 -9.45 0.30 -0.01
C LYS A 68 -8.27 1.24 -0.25
N TYR A 69 -7.04 0.74 -0.18
CA TYR A 69 -5.85 1.53 -0.52
C TYR A 69 -5.95 2.07 -1.96
N LEU A 70 -6.31 1.22 -2.93
CA LEU A 70 -6.47 1.62 -4.33
C LEU A 70 -7.57 2.66 -4.59
N GLN A 71 -8.40 3.01 -3.61
CA GLN A 71 -9.35 4.12 -3.76
C GLN A 71 -8.66 5.49 -3.94
N TYR A 72 -7.36 5.61 -3.62
CA TYR A 72 -6.61 6.83 -3.92
C TYR A 72 -6.62 7.16 -5.43
N TRP A 73 -6.77 6.16 -6.30
CA TRP A 73 -6.92 6.35 -7.75
C TRP A 73 -8.16 7.16 -8.15
N GLN A 74 -9.16 7.28 -7.26
CA GLN A 74 -10.34 8.11 -7.47
C GLN A 74 -10.06 9.62 -7.31
N GLN A 75 -8.89 10.01 -6.79
CA GLN A 75 -8.54 11.42 -6.69
C GLN A 75 -8.23 12.00 -8.08
N PRO A 76 -8.60 13.27 -8.36
CA PRO A 76 -8.44 13.88 -9.68
C PRO A 76 -6.99 13.90 -10.19
N GLU A 77 -6.02 13.89 -9.28
CA GLU A 77 -4.59 13.84 -9.58
C GLU A 77 -4.17 12.51 -10.22
N TYR A 78 -4.88 11.41 -9.94
CA TYR A 78 -4.55 10.06 -10.44
C TYR A 78 -5.53 9.55 -11.49
N LEU A 79 -6.78 10.03 -11.47
CA LEU A 79 -7.82 9.70 -12.45
C LEU A 79 -7.37 9.90 -13.90
N LYS A 80 -6.53 10.91 -14.18
CA LYS A 80 -6.00 11.19 -15.53
C LYS A 80 -5.20 10.04 -16.16
N PHE A 81 -4.76 9.07 -15.36
CA PHE A 81 -3.98 7.93 -15.82
C PHE A 81 -4.86 6.69 -16.12
N ILE A 82 -6.13 6.71 -15.68
CA ILE A 82 -7.11 5.66 -15.98
C ILE A 82 -7.78 6.05 -17.32
N MET A 83 -7.64 5.19 -18.32
CA MET A 83 -8.04 5.46 -19.72
C MET A 83 -9.31 4.71 -20.12
#